data_AF-A0A2E1V3A9-F1
#
_entry.id   AF-A0A2E1V3A9-F1
#
_cell.length_a   1.000
_cell.length_b   1.000
_cell.length_c   1.000
_cell.angle_alpha   90.00
_cell.angle_beta   90.00
_cell.angle_gamma   90.00
#
_symmetry.space_group_name_H-M   'P 1'
#
loop_
_entity.id
_entity.type
_entity.pdbx_description
1 polymer ?
#
loop_
_entity_poly.entity_id
_entity_poly.type
_entity_poly.pdbx_seq_one_letter_code
_entity_poly.pdbx_strand_id
1 'polypeptide(L)'
;MDDSNFEDFKPRFGASTVCMQADIMGRACGIIGNNGPIDTQGANKAGQFFQLCDQANLPIIFLNNTTGFMVGKEYEQAGMVKHGSKMIQAVSNVRVPKITLYIGASFGAGNYAMGGISYAPDLLFSWPNATTGVMAGQSAARTMSTVAKVRAERTGKTIEQEAIDEQEAKIEALFSRQEDVYFTSGRCLDHGVIDPRDTRRVLGFALDTVLESRQRDLQPNAFGVARL
;
A
#
# COMPACT_ATOMS: atom_id res chain seq x y z
N MET A 1 -11.87 8.69 -13.00
CA MET A 1 -11.54 8.20 -14.34
C MET A 1 -12.29 9.07 -15.33
N ASP A 2 -11.79 9.19 -16.55
CA ASP A 2 -12.43 9.97 -17.61
C ASP A 2 -13.76 9.30 -17.96
N ASP A 3 -14.85 10.07 -17.92
CA ASP A 3 -16.22 9.62 -18.18
C ASP A 3 -16.68 8.39 -17.38
N SER A 4 -16.01 8.09 -16.26
CA SER A 4 -16.20 6.86 -15.49
C SER A 4 -16.01 5.57 -16.30
N ASN A 5 -15.26 5.63 -17.40
CA ASN A 5 -14.93 4.48 -18.23
C ASN A 5 -13.69 3.75 -17.70
N PHE A 6 -13.74 2.42 -17.72
CA PHE A 6 -12.64 1.56 -17.29
C PHE A 6 -12.79 0.15 -17.87
N GLU A 7 -11.66 -0.54 -18.01
CA GLU A 7 -11.59 -1.95 -18.40
C GLU A 7 -11.11 -2.79 -17.22
N ASP A 8 -11.97 -3.67 -16.71
CA ASP A 8 -11.64 -4.54 -15.57
C ASP A 8 -10.73 -5.69 -16.00
N PHE A 9 -9.61 -5.86 -15.29
CA PHE A 9 -8.69 -6.96 -15.50
C PHE A 9 -9.03 -8.10 -14.55
N LYS A 10 -9.43 -9.27 -15.09
CA LYS A 10 -9.77 -10.46 -14.29
C LYS A 10 -10.75 -10.16 -13.14
N PRO A 11 -11.96 -9.64 -13.41
CA PRO A 11 -12.94 -9.30 -12.37
C PRO A 11 -13.31 -10.48 -11.45
N ARG A 12 -13.30 -11.70 -11.98
CA ARG A 12 -13.76 -12.92 -11.28
C ARG A 12 -12.65 -13.76 -10.64
N PHE A 13 -11.42 -13.25 -10.56
CA PHE A 13 -10.27 -13.97 -10.02
C PHE A 13 -9.53 -13.07 -9.02
N GLY A 14 -9.50 -13.46 -7.74
CA GLY A 14 -8.97 -12.59 -6.67
C GLY A 14 -9.75 -11.27 -6.54
N ALA A 15 -11.08 -11.36 -6.45
CA ALA A 15 -12.00 -10.20 -6.57
C ALA A 15 -11.76 -9.07 -5.55
N SER A 16 -11.19 -9.38 -4.38
CA SER A 16 -10.80 -8.37 -3.38
C SER A 16 -9.60 -7.51 -3.81
N THR A 17 -8.84 -7.95 -4.81
CA THR A 17 -7.77 -7.18 -5.46
C THR A 17 -8.26 -6.73 -6.82
N VAL A 18 -8.71 -5.47 -6.90
CA VAL A 18 -9.28 -4.89 -8.12
C VAL A 18 -8.14 -4.36 -8.98
N CYS A 19 -8.11 -4.70 -10.26
CA CYS A 19 -7.16 -4.18 -11.22
C CYS A 19 -7.94 -3.74 -12.45
N MET A 20 -7.67 -2.53 -12.97
CA MET A 20 -8.36 -2.02 -14.13
C MET A 20 -7.49 -1.04 -14.92
N GLN A 21 -7.77 -0.88 -16.20
CA GLN A 21 -7.17 0.16 -17.02
C GLN A 21 -8.18 1.30 -17.21
N ALA A 22 -7.69 2.54 -17.19
CA ALA A 22 -8.52 3.71 -17.41
C ALA A 22 -7.66 4.92 -17.79
N ASP A 23 -8.34 5.98 -18.22
CA ASP A 23 -7.72 7.29 -18.42
C ASP A 23 -7.99 8.21 -17.22
N ILE A 24 -6.96 8.99 -16.85
CA ILE A 24 -7.09 10.12 -15.94
C ILE A 24 -6.55 11.36 -16.63
N MET A 25 -7.46 12.29 -16.96
CA MET A 25 -7.13 13.54 -17.64
C MET A 25 -6.38 13.29 -18.97
N GLY A 26 -6.86 12.31 -19.74
CA GLY A 26 -6.28 11.90 -21.02
C GLY A 26 -5.01 11.06 -20.93
N ARG A 27 -4.61 10.62 -19.72
CA ARG A 27 -3.44 9.75 -19.51
C ARG A 27 -3.89 8.33 -19.20
N ALA A 28 -3.54 7.40 -20.09
CA ALA A 28 -3.77 5.98 -19.89
C ALA A 28 -2.93 5.46 -18.70
N CYS A 29 -3.56 4.70 -17.82
CA CYS A 29 -2.91 4.14 -16.64
C CYS A 29 -3.54 2.80 -16.22
N GLY A 30 -2.76 1.99 -15.52
CA GLY A 30 -3.26 0.86 -14.74
C GLY A 30 -3.58 1.32 -13.32
N ILE A 31 -4.70 0.85 -12.77
CA ILE A 31 -5.16 1.19 -11.42
C ILE A 31 -5.37 -0.11 -10.66
N ILE A 32 -4.78 -0.20 -9.46
CA ILE A 32 -5.01 -1.30 -8.52
C ILE A 32 -5.63 -0.75 -7.23
N GLY A 33 -6.64 -1.45 -6.71
CA GLY A 33 -7.32 -1.12 -5.46
C GLY A 33 -7.67 -2.34 -4.63
N ASN A 34 -8.03 -2.11 -3.36
CA ASN A 34 -8.34 -3.17 -2.41
C ASN A 34 -9.80 -3.06 -1.93
N ASN A 35 -10.57 -4.14 -2.12
CA ASN A 35 -11.91 -4.36 -1.56
C ASN A 35 -11.86 -5.41 -0.43
N GLY A 36 -10.69 -5.66 0.14
CA GLY A 36 -10.43 -6.65 1.19
C GLY A 36 -8.95 -7.02 1.27
N PRO A 37 -8.60 -8.01 2.10
CA PRO A 37 -7.24 -8.55 2.16
C PRO A 37 -6.84 -9.18 0.83
N ILE A 38 -5.53 -9.25 0.58
CA ILE A 38 -4.97 -9.83 -0.64
C ILE A 38 -4.90 -11.35 -0.48
N ASP A 39 -5.68 -12.08 -1.26
CA ASP A 39 -5.64 -13.55 -1.32
C ASP A 39 -4.60 -14.06 -2.34
N THR A 40 -4.44 -15.38 -2.43
CA THR A 40 -3.47 -15.99 -3.36
C THR A 40 -3.76 -15.66 -4.82
N GLN A 41 -5.05 -15.61 -5.18
CA GLN A 41 -5.47 -15.25 -6.54
C GLN A 41 -5.24 -13.77 -6.81
N GLY A 42 -5.57 -12.89 -5.87
CA GLY A 42 -5.35 -11.45 -5.93
C GLY A 42 -3.88 -11.09 -6.09
N ALA A 43 -2.99 -11.76 -5.34
CA ALA A 43 -1.55 -11.56 -5.49
C ALA A 43 -1.03 -11.97 -6.88
N ASN A 44 -1.50 -13.11 -7.43
CA ASN A 44 -1.15 -13.51 -8.80
C ASN A 44 -1.73 -12.55 -9.85
N LYS A 45 -2.98 -12.11 -9.67
CA LYS A 45 -3.65 -11.14 -10.53
C LYS A 45 -2.86 -9.85 -10.59
N ALA A 46 -2.54 -9.27 -9.44
CA ALA A 46 -1.78 -8.02 -9.34
C ALA A 46 -0.38 -8.16 -9.93
N GLY A 47 0.35 -9.24 -9.60
CA GLY A 47 1.68 -9.49 -10.16
C GLY A 47 1.69 -9.55 -11.70
N GLN A 48 0.71 -10.23 -12.30
CA GLN A 48 0.55 -10.25 -13.76
C GLN A 48 0.16 -8.87 -14.30
N PHE A 49 -0.78 -8.19 -13.64
CA PHE A 49 -1.24 -6.86 -14.05
C PHE A 49 -0.10 -5.85 -14.10
N PHE A 50 0.77 -5.84 -13.09
CA PHE A 50 1.95 -4.97 -13.05
C PHE A 50 2.90 -5.24 -14.23
N GLN A 51 3.12 -6.51 -14.57
CA GLN A 51 3.95 -6.87 -15.73
C GLN A 51 3.32 -6.41 -17.05
N LEU A 52 2.00 -6.52 -17.19
CA LEU A 52 1.29 -6.03 -18.38
C LEU A 52 1.36 -4.51 -18.50
N CYS A 53 1.18 -3.77 -17.40
CA CYS A 53 1.37 -2.33 -17.38
C CYS A 53 2.81 -1.94 -17.74
N ASP A 54 3.82 -2.63 -17.19
CA ASP A 54 5.22 -2.39 -17.54
C ASP A 54 5.51 -2.65 -19.03
N GLN A 55 4.99 -3.75 -19.57
CA GLN A 55 5.14 -4.10 -20.97
C GLN A 55 4.50 -3.06 -21.91
N ALA A 56 3.34 -2.53 -21.53
CA ALA A 56 2.61 -1.53 -22.28
C ALA A 56 3.09 -0.09 -22.02
N ASN A 57 4.11 0.09 -21.17
CA ASN A 57 4.59 1.39 -20.71
C ASN A 57 3.48 2.27 -20.09
N LEU A 58 2.58 1.65 -19.34
CA LEU A 58 1.48 2.31 -18.63
C LEU A 58 1.86 2.63 -17.18
N PRO A 59 1.74 3.89 -16.72
CA PRO A 59 1.80 4.24 -15.31
C PRO A 59 0.87 3.38 -14.45
N ILE A 60 1.27 3.07 -13.22
CA ILE A 60 0.46 2.31 -12.26
C ILE A 60 0.08 3.21 -11.08
N ILE A 61 -1.21 3.23 -10.75
CA ILE A 61 -1.77 3.95 -9.61
C ILE A 61 -2.25 2.94 -8.57
N PHE A 62 -1.75 3.07 -7.33
CA PHE A 62 -2.05 2.17 -6.22
C PHE A 62 -3.00 2.84 -5.22
N LEU A 63 -4.24 2.37 -5.14
CA LEU A 63 -5.24 2.80 -4.18
C LEU A 63 -5.23 1.85 -2.97
N ASN A 64 -4.52 2.22 -1.92
CA ASN A 64 -4.34 1.36 -0.74
C ASN A 64 -5.56 1.43 0.18
N ASN A 65 -6.20 0.27 0.35
CA ASN A 65 -7.21 0.04 1.40
C ASN A 65 -7.16 -1.43 1.86
N THR A 66 -5.98 -1.86 2.33
CA THR A 66 -5.70 -3.26 2.67
C THR A 66 -5.20 -3.40 4.11
N THR A 67 -5.69 -4.45 4.76
CA THR A 67 -5.21 -4.91 6.08
C THR A 67 -4.07 -5.93 5.97
N GLY A 68 -3.62 -6.24 4.75
CA GLY A 68 -2.56 -7.20 4.48
C GLY A 68 -3.01 -8.36 3.60
N PHE A 69 -2.31 -9.48 3.75
CA PHE A 69 -2.61 -10.73 3.05
C PHE A 69 -3.58 -11.61 3.86
N MET A 70 -4.33 -12.45 3.16
CA MET A 70 -5.11 -13.51 3.80
C MET A 70 -4.21 -14.47 4.58
N VAL A 71 -4.64 -14.82 5.79
CA VAL A 71 -3.96 -15.78 6.66
C VAL A 71 -4.80 -17.04 6.84
N GLY A 72 -4.16 -18.16 7.17
CA GLY A 72 -4.82 -19.43 7.45
C GLY A 72 -4.18 -20.59 6.72
N LYS A 73 -4.34 -21.80 7.26
CA LYS A 73 -3.67 -23.02 6.77
C LYS A 73 -3.88 -23.24 5.27
N GLU A 74 -5.10 -23.03 4.78
CA GLU A 74 -5.44 -23.19 3.37
C GLU A 74 -4.65 -22.22 2.47
N TYR A 75 -4.60 -20.94 2.83
CA TYR A 75 -3.88 -19.91 2.07
C TYR A 75 -2.36 -20.14 2.10
N GLU A 76 -1.82 -20.53 3.25
CA GLU A 76 -0.40 -20.88 3.38
C GLU A 76 -0.05 -22.08 2.48
N GLN A 77 -0.86 -23.14 2.49
CA GLN A 77 -0.64 -24.32 1.65
C GLN A 77 -0.85 -24.03 0.15
N ALA A 78 -1.77 -23.13 -0.19
CA ALA A 78 -1.94 -22.63 -1.55
C ALA A 78 -0.73 -21.76 -2.00
N GLY A 79 0.12 -21.34 -1.06
CA GLY A 79 1.35 -20.61 -1.30
C GLY A 79 1.17 -19.10 -1.24
N MET A 80 0.49 -18.59 -0.22
CA MET A 80 0.33 -17.16 0.00
C MET A 80 1.67 -16.43 0.01
N VAL A 81 2.67 -16.98 0.70
CA VAL A 81 4.04 -16.41 0.72
C VAL A 81 4.63 -16.30 -0.69
N LYS A 82 4.67 -17.39 -1.48
CA LYS A 82 5.25 -17.35 -2.83
C LYS A 82 4.50 -16.40 -3.77
N HIS A 83 3.18 -16.29 -3.63
CA HIS A 83 2.37 -15.44 -4.50
C HIS A 83 2.47 -13.96 -4.09
N GLY A 84 2.48 -13.68 -2.79
CA GLY A 84 2.80 -12.35 -2.27
C GLY A 84 4.21 -11.90 -2.67
N SER A 85 5.21 -12.79 -2.60
CA SER A 85 6.57 -12.49 -3.07
C SER A 85 6.62 -12.16 -4.56
N LYS A 86 5.85 -12.85 -5.42
CA LYS A 86 5.77 -12.51 -6.86
C LYS A 86 5.16 -11.14 -7.10
N MET A 87 4.12 -10.78 -6.36
CA MET A 87 3.51 -9.45 -6.43
C MET A 87 4.51 -8.37 -5.99
N ILE A 88 5.22 -8.59 -4.88
CA ILE A 88 6.27 -7.70 -4.37
C ILE A 88 7.42 -7.57 -5.39
N GLN A 89 7.89 -8.69 -5.94
CA GLN A 89 8.90 -8.68 -7.00
C GLN A 89 8.45 -7.85 -8.21
N ALA A 90 7.19 -7.98 -8.62
CA ALA A 90 6.67 -7.18 -9.72
C ALA A 90 6.68 -5.68 -9.38
N VAL A 91 6.08 -5.25 -8.26
CA VAL A 91 6.06 -3.82 -7.90
C VAL A 91 7.45 -3.23 -7.68
N SER A 92 8.42 -4.02 -7.18
CA SER A 92 9.82 -3.60 -7.05
C SER A 92 10.54 -3.40 -8.39
N ASN A 93 10.18 -4.17 -9.43
CA ASN A 93 10.94 -4.22 -10.68
C ASN A 93 10.25 -3.54 -11.86
N VAL A 94 8.96 -3.17 -11.76
CA VAL A 94 8.32 -2.36 -12.80
C VAL A 94 9.04 -1.02 -12.95
N ARG A 95 9.28 -0.65 -14.20
CA ARG A 95 10.04 0.53 -14.63
C ARG A 95 9.13 1.72 -14.87
N VAL A 96 7.86 1.46 -15.17
CA VAL A 96 6.83 2.50 -15.39
C VAL A 96 6.64 3.40 -14.16
N PRO A 97 6.06 4.60 -14.34
CA PRO A 97 5.67 5.46 -13.22
C PRO A 97 4.77 4.74 -12.20
N LYS A 98 5.02 4.97 -10.92
CA LYS A 98 4.24 4.45 -9.80
C LYS A 98 3.72 5.62 -8.97
N ILE A 99 2.41 5.76 -8.85
CA ILE A 99 1.77 6.76 -7.98
C ILE A 99 0.93 6.04 -6.95
N THR A 100 1.17 6.32 -5.68
CA THR A 100 0.48 5.64 -4.57
C THR A 100 -0.44 6.62 -3.84
N LEU A 101 -1.64 6.15 -3.48
CA LEU A 101 -2.60 6.90 -2.69
C LEU A 101 -3.13 6.02 -1.57
N TYR A 102 -2.90 6.43 -0.33
CA TYR A 102 -3.50 5.81 0.84
C TYR A 102 -4.92 6.36 1.01
N ILE A 103 -5.93 5.58 0.61
CA ILE A 103 -7.35 5.99 0.69
C ILE A 103 -8.08 5.43 1.92
N GLY A 104 -7.41 4.52 2.65
CA GLY A 104 -7.92 3.89 3.86
C GLY A 104 -6.78 3.17 4.59
N ALA A 105 -6.97 1.88 4.85
CA ALA A 105 -5.95 1.08 5.53
C ALA A 105 -4.74 0.80 4.63
N SER A 106 -3.53 0.92 5.18
CA SER A 106 -2.30 0.42 4.55
C SER A 106 -1.43 -0.25 5.61
N PHE A 107 -1.66 -1.55 5.84
CA PHE A 107 -1.00 -2.29 6.92
C PHE A 107 -0.05 -3.38 6.43
N GLY A 108 1.07 -3.50 7.17
CA GLY A 108 1.99 -4.62 7.10
C GLY A 108 2.46 -4.96 5.68
N ALA A 109 2.46 -6.25 5.35
CA ALA A 109 2.89 -6.70 4.03
C ALA A 109 1.96 -6.23 2.88
N GLY A 110 0.73 -5.80 3.18
CA GLY A 110 -0.16 -5.19 2.18
C GLY A 110 0.39 -3.86 1.67
N ASN A 111 0.92 -3.02 2.57
CA ASN A 111 1.62 -1.77 2.20
C ASN A 111 2.76 -2.04 1.21
N TYR A 112 3.50 -3.12 1.44
CA TYR A 112 4.63 -3.50 0.59
C TYR A 112 4.18 -3.88 -0.82
N ALA A 113 3.17 -4.74 -0.90
CA ALA A 113 2.66 -5.25 -2.16
C ALA A 113 1.96 -4.17 -3.01
N MET A 114 1.44 -3.13 -2.36
CA MET A 114 0.68 -2.03 -2.95
C MET A 114 1.53 -0.76 -3.17
N GLY A 115 2.85 -0.91 -3.32
CA GLY A 115 3.72 0.21 -3.72
C GLY A 115 3.86 1.31 -2.65
N GLY A 116 3.88 0.94 -1.38
CA GLY A 116 4.13 1.88 -0.27
C GLY A 116 5.50 2.58 -0.36
N ILE A 117 5.77 3.51 0.55
CA ILE A 117 6.92 4.43 0.47
C ILE A 117 8.28 3.73 0.26
N SER A 118 8.50 2.57 0.87
CA SER A 118 9.75 1.79 0.73
C SER A 118 9.94 1.15 -0.65
N TYR A 119 8.92 1.18 -1.51
CA TYR A 119 8.93 0.70 -2.89
C TYR A 119 9.08 1.84 -3.90
N ALA A 120 9.54 3.00 -3.43
CA ALA A 120 9.90 4.17 -4.22
C ALA A 120 8.86 4.52 -5.30
N PRO A 121 7.59 4.78 -4.93
CA PRO A 121 6.68 5.43 -5.86
C PRO A 121 7.22 6.81 -6.22
N ASP A 122 6.99 7.26 -7.45
CA ASP A 122 7.38 8.60 -7.91
C ASP A 122 6.67 9.67 -7.06
N LEU A 123 5.40 9.45 -6.73
CA LEU A 123 4.63 10.26 -5.78
C LEU A 123 3.72 9.38 -4.91
N LEU A 124 3.58 9.76 -3.64
CA LEU A 124 2.71 9.09 -2.67
C LEU A 124 1.91 10.12 -1.88
N PHE A 125 0.59 10.01 -1.87
CA PHE A 125 -0.30 10.89 -1.09
C PHE A 125 -1.19 10.10 -0.14
N SER A 126 -1.75 10.78 0.85
CA SER A 126 -2.67 10.20 1.81
C SER A 126 -3.99 10.95 1.84
N TRP A 127 -5.11 10.24 2.05
CA TRP A 127 -6.38 10.86 2.44
C TRP A 127 -6.40 11.13 3.95
N PRO A 128 -7.24 12.07 4.44
CA PRO A 128 -7.31 12.40 5.85
C PRO A 128 -7.77 11.24 6.75
N ASN A 129 -8.46 10.25 6.18
CA ASN A 129 -8.92 9.06 6.88
C ASN A 129 -7.96 7.86 6.78
N ALA A 130 -6.80 8.03 6.14
CA ALA A 130 -5.85 6.94 5.95
C ALA A 130 -5.23 6.51 7.28
N THR A 131 -5.03 5.20 7.45
CA THR A 131 -4.30 4.64 8.59
C THR A 131 -3.19 3.73 8.08
N THR A 132 -1.96 3.96 8.54
CA THR A 132 -0.78 3.24 8.03
C THR A 132 0.11 2.78 9.17
N GLY A 133 0.47 1.50 9.18
CA GLY A 133 1.30 0.93 10.25
C GLY A 133 1.74 -0.49 9.97
N VAL A 134 2.50 -1.07 10.90
CA VAL A 134 2.93 -2.48 10.79
C VAL A 134 1.75 -3.45 10.85
N MET A 135 0.75 -3.13 11.67
CA MET A 135 -0.55 -3.79 11.79
C MET A 135 -1.49 -2.85 12.55
N ALA A 136 -2.79 -3.12 12.51
CA ALA A 136 -3.76 -2.37 13.30
C ALA A 136 -3.53 -2.54 14.81
N GLY A 137 -3.75 -1.48 15.60
CA GLY A 137 -3.49 -1.48 17.05
C GLY A 137 -4.16 -2.60 17.83
N GLN A 138 -5.43 -2.89 17.52
CA GLN A 138 -6.17 -4.00 18.15
C GLN A 138 -5.52 -5.37 17.85
N SER A 139 -4.96 -5.56 16.65
CA SER A 139 -4.28 -6.82 16.28
C SER A 139 -2.97 -6.97 17.06
N ALA A 140 -2.22 -5.89 17.24
CA ALA A 140 -1.00 -5.88 18.04
C ALA A 140 -1.30 -6.19 19.52
N ALA A 141 -2.30 -5.52 20.09
CA ALA A 141 -2.73 -5.71 21.47
C ALA A 141 -3.09 -7.18 21.76
N ARG A 142 -3.99 -7.76 20.95
CA ARG A 142 -4.43 -9.16 21.09
C ARG A 142 -3.30 -10.17 20.92
N THR A 143 -2.35 -9.90 20.02
CA THR A 143 -1.18 -10.77 19.84
C THR A 143 -0.32 -10.78 21.10
N MET A 144 -0.07 -9.61 21.68
CA MET A 144 0.73 -9.48 22.89
C MET A 144 0.05 -10.13 24.11
N SER A 145 -1.27 -9.97 24.25
CA SER A 145 -2.01 -10.63 25.33
C SER A 145 -2.03 -12.15 25.18
N THR A 146 -2.19 -12.66 23.95
CA THR A 146 -2.11 -14.11 23.67
C THR A 146 -0.75 -14.68 24.05
N VAL A 147 0.34 -14.01 23.66
CA VAL A 147 1.71 -14.43 24.03
C VAL A 147 1.93 -14.38 25.54
N ALA A 148 1.41 -13.36 26.23
CA ALA A 148 1.50 -13.23 27.67
C ALA A 148 0.79 -14.39 28.39
N LYS A 149 -0.43 -14.74 27.98
CA LYS A 149 -1.21 -15.86 28.52
C LYS A 149 -0.48 -17.20 28.36
N VAL A 150 -0.01 -17.51 27.14
CA VAL A 150 0.76 -18.75 26.86
C VAL A 150 2.04 -18.82 27.71
N ARG A 151 2.75 -17.70 27.88
CA ARG A 151 3.95 -17.64 28.72
C ARG A 151 3.63 -17.88 30.19
N ALA A 152 2.53 -17.32 30.69
CA ALA A 152 2.10 -17.48 32.07
C ALA A 152 1.76 -18.94 32.38
N GLU A 153 0.96 -19.57 31.51
CA GLU A 153 0.64 -20.99 31.57
C GLU A 153 1.92 -21.85 31.62
N ARG A 154 2.87 -21.59 30.72
CA ARG A 154 4.14 -22.33 30.67
C ARG A 154 5.02 -22.15 31.92
N THR A 155 4.88 -21.02 32.61
CA THR A 155 5.69 -20.70 33.80
C THR A 155 4.94 -20.90 35.12
N GLY A 156 3.72 -21.43 35.08
CA GLY A 156 2.87 -21.62 36.26
C GLY A 156 2.46 -20.32 36.94
N LYS A 157 2.49 -19.20 36.21
CA LYS A 157 2.06 -17.89 36.72
C LYS A 157 0.62 -17.62 36.30
N THR A 158 -0.14 -16.96 37.16
CA THR A 158 -1.45 -16.39 36.83
C THR A 158 -1.27 -14.92 36.41
N ILE A 159 -2.04 -14.48 35.41
CA ILE A 159 -2.12 -13.08 35.03
C ILE A 159 -3.56 -12.63 35.31
N GLU A 160 -3.70 -11.54 36.05
CA GLU A 160 -4.99 -10.89 36.30
C GLU A 160 -5.56 -10.33 34.99
N GLN A 161 -6.85 -10.57 34.75
CA GLN A 161 -7.52 -10.13 33.51
C GLN A 161 -7.48 -8.59 33.37
N GLU A 162 -7.61 -7.86 34.48
CA GLU A 162 -7.52 -6.39 34.50
C GLU A 162 -6.15 -5.88 33.99
N ALA A 163 -5.06 -6.57 34.36
CA ALA A 163 -3.73 -6.21 33.88
C ALA A 163 -3.56 -6.46 32.36
N ILE A 164 -4.23 -7.48 31.82
CA ILE A 164 -4.27 -7.74 30.38
C ILE A 164 -5.05 -6.64 29.67
N ASP A 165 -6.22 -6.28 30.17
CA ASP A 165 -7.10 -5.27 29.56
C ASP A 165 -6.43 -3.89 29.54
N GLU A 166 -5.77 -3.51 30.65
CA GLU A 166 -4.96 -2.30 30.70
C GLU A 166 -3.82 -2.31 29.68
N GLN A 167 -3.14 -3.45 29.53
CA GLN A 167 -2.03 -3.56 28.58
C GLN A 167 -2.53 -3.48 27.13
N GLU A 168 -3.65 -4.14 26.81
CA GLU A 168 -4.28 -4.06 25.50
C GLU A 168 -4.66 -2.61 25.17
N ALA A 169 -5.33 -1.91 26.09
CA ALA A 169 -5.71 -0.51 25.91
C ALA A 169 -4.50 0.41 25.69
N LYS A 170 -3.40 0.20 26.43
CA LYS A 170 -2.15 0.96 26.27
C LYS A 170 -1.51 0.72 24.89
N ILE A 171 -1.49 -0.52 24.41
CA ILE A 171 -0.94 -0.88 23.09
C ILE A 171 -1.82 -0.30 21.99
N GLU A 172 -3.14 -0.47 22.09
CA GLU A 172 -4.09 0.06 21.11
C GLU A 172 -3.96 1.58 20.99
N ALA A 173 -3.97 2.31 22.12
CA ALA A 173 -3.81 3.76 22.11
C ALA A 173 -2.47 4.21 21.49
N LEU A 174 -1.39 3.48 21.76
CA LEU A 174 -0.07 3.77 21.18
C LEU A 174 -0.11 3.60 19.65
N PHE A 175 -0.64 2.49 19.15
CA PHE A 175 -0.69 2.19 17.72
C PHE A 175 -1.64 3.14 17.00
N SER A 176 -2.86 3.36 17.51
CA SER A 176 -3.85 4.27 16.92
C SER A 176 -3.30 5.69 16.76
N ARG A 177 -2.48 6.15 17.71
CA ARG A 177 -1.79 7.45 17.59
C ARG A 177 -0.72 7.46 16.50
N GLN A 178 0.00 6.35 16.31
CA GLN A 178 1.12 6.28 15.36
C GLN A 178 0.67 5.96 13.94
N GLU A 179 -0.49 5.32 13.76
CA GLU A 179 -1.04 5.00 12.45
C GLU A 179 -1.86 6.14 11.83
N ASP A 180 -2.17 7.18 12.62
CA ASP A 180 -2.88 8.39 12.17
C ASP A 180 -2.11 9.14 11.09
N VAL A 181 -2.84 9.63 10.08
CA VAL A 181 -2.25 10.28 8.91
C VAL A 181 -1.42 11.52 9.25
N TYR A 182 -1.77 12.29 10.28
CA TYR A 182 -0.99 13.46 10.67
C TYR A 182 0.31 13.05 11.35
N PHE A 183 0.32 11.91 12.04
CA PHE A 183 1.54 11.34 12.60
C PHE A 183 2.49 10.84 11.50
N THR A 184 1.96 10.16 10.48
CA THR A 184 2.75 9.61 9.36
C THR A 184 3.23 10.70 8.40
N SER A 185 2.34 11.63 8.03
CA SER A 185 2.68 12.75 7.13
C SER A 185 3.65 13.73 7.80
N GLY A 186 3.49 13.98 9.11
CA GLY A 186 4.47 14.73 9.91
C GLY A 186 5.86 14.09 10.01
N ARG A 187 6.03 12.86 9.51
CA ARG A 187 7.30 12.13 9.40
C ARG A 187 7.75 11.91 7.96
N CYS A 188 7.10 12.56 6.99
CA CYS A 188 7.39 12.39 5.57
C CYS A 188 7.27 10.94 5.10
N LEU A 189 6.32 10.18 5.67
CA LEU A 189 5.98 8.83 5.18
C LEU A 189 4.99 8.86 4.00
N ASP A 190 4.62 10.07 3.58
CA ASP A 190 3.92 10.44 2.37
C ASP A 190 4.41 11.83 1.90
N HIS A 191 4.03 12.23 0.69
CA HIS A 191 4.31 13.55 0.11
C HIS A 191 3.19 14.57 0.39
N GLY A 192 2.26 14.25 1.28
CA GLY A 192 1.22 15.16 1.72
C GLY A 192 -0.15 14.50 1.83
N VAL A 193 -0.95 15.06 2.75
CA VAL A 193 -2.38 14.76 2.88
C VAL A 193 -3.16 15.63 1.91
N ILE A 194 -4.03 15.01 1.12
CA ILE A 194 -4.86 15.71 0.13
C ILE A 194 -6.34 15.56 0.46
N ASP A 195 -7.16 16.53 0.04
CA ASP A 195 -8.61 16.37 0.07
C ASP A 195 -9.04 15.25 -0.90
N PRO A 196 -9.88 14.28 -0.47
CA PRO A 196 -10.36 13.23 -1.37
C PRO A 196 -10.99 13.74 -2.66
N ARG A 197 -11.62 14.92 -2.64
CA ARG A 197 -12.24 15.57 -3.81
C ARG A 197 -11.20 16.05 -4.82
N ASP A 198 -9.99 16.35 -4.38
CA ASP A 198 -8.88 16.80 -5.23
C ASP A 198 -8.11 15.64 -5.87
N THR A 199 -8.36 14.40 -5.47
CA THR A 199 -7.65 13.19 -5.94
C THR A 199 -7.43 13.18 -7.45
N ARG A 200 -8.48 13.42 -8.24
CA ARG A 200 -8.38 13.39 -9.71
C ARG A 200 -7.40 14.43 -10.24
N ARG A 201 -7.45 15.65 -9.72
CA ARG A 201 -6.58 16.76 -10.14
C ARG A 201 -5.14 16.51 -9.71
N VAL A 202 -4.93 16.00 -8.50
CA VAL A 202 -3.61 15.63 -7.99
C VAL A 202 -3.01 14.50 -8.81
N LEU A 203 -3.78 13.46 -9.13
CA LEU A 203 -3.32 12.35 -9.97
C LEU A 203 -2.98 12.81 -11.39
N GLY A 204 -3.81 13.67 -12.00
CA GLY A 204 -3.50 14.25 -13.31
C GLY A 204 -2.19 15.04 -13.31
N PHE A 205 -2.02 15.95 -12.34
CA PHE A 205 -0.77 16.70 -12.15
C PHE A 205 0.44 15.79 -11.92
N ALA A 206 0.28 14.78 -11.07
CA ALA A 206 1.33 13.81 -10.77
C ALA A 206 1.75 13.02 -12.02
N LEU A 207 0.78 12.53 -12.80
CA LEU A 207 1.04 11.82 -14.05
C LEU A 207 1.80 12.70 -15.04
N ASP A 208 1.33 13.92 -15.29
CA ASP A 208 1.99 14.86 -16.20
C ASP A 208 3.43 15.16 -15.75
N THR A 209 3.61 15.47 -14.46
CA THR A 209 4.93 15.80 -13.88
C THR A 209 5.92 14.65 -14.04
N VAL A 210 5.50 13.43 -13.72
CA VAL A 210 6.38 12.26 -13.76
C VAL A 210 6.69 11.84 -15.19
N LEU A 211 5.70 11.88 -16.08
CA LEU A 211 5.88 11.56 -17.50
C LEU A 211 6.81 12.57 -18.19
N GLU A 212 6.61 13.86 -17.95
CA GLU A 212 7.48 14.91 -18.47
C GLU A 212 8.92 14.75 -17.96
N SER A 213 9.09 14.56 -16.65
CA SER A 213 10.41 14.38 -16.02
C SER A 213 11.21 13.24 -16.67
N ARG A 214 10.54 12.12 -16.98
CA ARG A 214 11.17 10.94 -17.58
C ARG A 214 11.51 11.08 -19.06
N GLN A 215 10.89 12.03 -19.76
CA GLN A 215 11.14 12.30 -21.18
C GLN A 215 12.09 13.49 -21.39
N ARG A 216 12.50 14.17 -20.32
CA ARG A 216 13.30 15.38 -20.40
C ARG A 216 14.77 15.06 -20.63
N ASP A 217 15.32 15.56 -21.74
CA ASP A 217 16.76 15.58 -21.98
C ASP A 217 17.43 16.70 -21.16
N LEU A 218 18.40 16.32 -20.33
CA LEU A 218 19.18 17.26 -19.51
C LEU A 218 20.57 17.46 -20.10
N GLN A 219 21.18 18.61 -19.82
CA GLN A 219 22.56 18.92 -20.21
C GLN A 219 23.50 18.59 -19.03
N PRO A 220 24.21 17.45 -19.05
CA PRO A 220 25.06 17.04 -17.93
C PRO A 220 26.28 17.96 -17.81
N ASN A 221 26.73 18.18 -16.58
CA ASN A 221 27.98 18.84 -16.27
C ASN A 221 28.70 18.02 -15.20
N ALA A 222 30.00 17.79 -15.37
CA ALA A 222 30.80 16.95 -14.48
C ALA A 222 31.00 17.52 -13.07
N PHE A 223 30.92 18.85 -12.89
CA PHE A 223 31.30 19.55 -11.66
C PHE A 223 30.21 20.47 -11.11
N GLY A 224 29.11 20.64 -11.84
CA GLY A 224 28.13 21.68 -11.58
C GLY A 224 28.59 23.06 -12.07
N VAL A 225 27.71 24.06 -11.97
CA VAL A 225 28.03 25.44 -12.38
C VAL A 225 28.92 26.08 -11.32
N ALA A 226 30.14 26.50 -11.71
CA ALA A 226 31.05 27.18 -10.82
C ALA A 226 30.59 28.63 -10.54
N ARG A 227 30.59 29.04 -9.27
CA ARG A 227 30.44 30.46 -8.87
C ARG A 227 31.83 31.07 -8.78
N LEU A 228 32.14 31.99 -9.70
CA LEU A 228 33.40 32.74 -9.76
C LEU A 228 33.38 33.96 -8.84
#